data_AF-J3KXJ9-F1
#
_entry.id   AF-J3KXJ9-F1
#
_cell.length_a   1.000
_cell.length_b   1.000
_cell.length_c   1.000
_cell.angle_alpha   90.00
_cell.angle_beta   90.00
_cell.angle_gamma   90.00
#
_symmetry.space_group_name_H-M   'P 1'
#
loop_
_entity.id
_entity.type
_entity.pdbx_description
1 polymer ?
#
loop_
_entity_poly.entity_id
_entity_poly.type
_entity_poly.pdbx_seq_one_letter_code
_entity_poly.pdbx_strand_id
1 'polypeptide(L)'
;MGSQAIEAHREGAEVYRGAALCAEKAVELLGGTQMPRGLLPLAEMEEVGYNRATGFVWLRQKKSITHTFKQISRQVSYAAEVTAFVEDRRMKRMTGVKTKELLIWVSLSDMYIDKDDPSKINFKTPTGLGRTYPVEAFAKEDDGKAKLPAAAAAAANGKETAVNAKAGK
;
A
#
# COMPACT_ATOMS: atom_id res chain seq x y z
N MET A 1 -16.36 -6.15 20.41
CA MET A 1 -15.02 -6.15 21.04
C MET A 1 -13.94 -5.45 20.19
N GLY A 2 -13.97 -5.46 18.85
CA GLY A 2 -12.93 -4.82 18.02
C GLY A 2 -12.99 -3.29 17.90
N SER A 3 -14.13 -2.64 18.16
CA SER A 3 -14.29 -1.18 18.02
C SER A 3 -13.65 -0.38 19.17
N GLN A 4 -13.83 -0.83 20.42
CA GLN A 4 -13.31 -0.11 21.60
C GLN A 4 -11.78 -0.05 21.65
N ALA A 5 -11.09 -1.09 21.15
CA ALA A 5 -9.63 -1.11 21.12
C ALA A 5 -9.05 -0.09 20.12
N ILE A 6 -9.75 0.18 19.02
CA ILE A 6 -9.32 1.16 18.02
C ILE A 6 -9.58 2.58 18.51
N GLU A 7 -10.70 2.81 19.22
CA GLU A 7 -11.02 4.12 19.80
C GLU A 7 -10.02 4.55 20.87
N ALA A 8 -9.52 3.62 21.70
CA ALA A 8 -8.46 3.90 22.67
C ALA A 8 -7.18 4.44 22.01
N HIS A 9 -6.85 3.99 20.80
CA HIS A 9 -5.70 4.52 20.06
C HIS A 9 -5.93 5.91 19.45
N ARG A 10 -7.17 6.43 19.44
CA ARG A 10 -7.46 7.79 19.00
C ARG A 10 -7.29 8.84 20.11
N GLU A 11 -7.22 8.41 21.36
CA GLU A 11 -6.99 9.32 22.49
C GLU A 11 -5.61 9.98 22.39
N GLY A 12 -5.56 11.30 22.53
CA GLY A 12 -4.34 12.09 22.40
C GLY A 12 -3.78 12.21 20.98
N ALA A 13 -4.53 11.76 19.97
CA ALA A 13 -4.13 11.88 18.57
C ALA A 13 -4.26 13.31 18.04
N GLU A 14 -3.35 13.69 17.15
CA GLU A 14 -3.47 14.90 16.35
C GLU A 14 -4.49 14.66 15.24
N VAL A 15 -5.58 15.42 15.25
CA VAL A 15 -6.67 15.29 14.27
C VAL A 15 -6.73 16.55 13.41
N TYR A 16 -6.57 16.34 12.11
CA TYR A 16 -6.60 17.38 11.10
C TYR A 16 -7.85 17.22 10.24
N ARG A 17 -8.48 18.34 9.88
CA ARG A 17 -9.70 18.35 9.05
C ARG A 17 -9.57 19.32 7.89
N GLY A 18 -10.29 19.01 6.82
CA GLY A 18 -10.31 19.78 5.58
C GLY A 18 -9.32 19.25 4.54
N ALA A 19 -9.78 19.16 3.30
CA ALA A 19 -9.10 18.43 2.23
C ALA A 19 -7.63 18.84 2.02
N ALA A 20 -7.33 20.14 2.03
CA ALA A 20 -5.97 20.63 1.82
C ALA A 20 -5.02 20.21 2.95
N LEU A 21 -5.42 20.44 4.21
CA LEU A 21 -4.63 20.10 5.38
C LEU A 21 -4.48 18.58 5.56
N CYS A 22 -5.55 17.83 5.26
CA CYS A 22 -5.53 16.38 5.28
C CYS A 22 -4.55 15.80 4.26
N ALA A 23 -4.56 16.31 3.02
CA ALA A 23 -3.64 15.89 1.99
C ALA A 23 -2.18 16.20 2.35
N GLU A 24 -1.92 17.41 2.87
CA GLU A 24 -0.58 17.80 3.33
C GLU A 24 -0.08 16.88 4.45
N LYS A 25 -0.90 16.65 5.48
CA LYS A 25 -0.53 15.82 6.64
C LYS A 25 -0.37 14.35 6.28
N ALA A 26 -1.18 13.82 5.36
CA ALA A 26 -1.00 12.46 4.84
C ALA A 26 0.36 12.32 4.12
N VAL A 27 0.75 13.30 3.30
CA VAL A 27 2.05 13.28 2.59
C VAL A 27 3.21 13.45 3.58
N GLU A 28 3.08 14.32 4.58
CA GLU A 28 4.06 14.50 5.65
C GLU A 28 4.27 13.19 6.43
N LEU A 29 3.19 12.49 6.79
CA LEU A 29 3.25 11.19 7.46
C LEU A 29 3.98 10.15 6.62
N LEU A 30 3.67 10.05 5.33
CA LEU A 30 4.36 9.14 4.41
C LEU A 30 5.85 9.48 4.31
N GLY A 31 6.19 10.77 4.19
CA GLY A 31 7.57 11.24 4.20
C GLY A 31 8.32 10.90 5.48
N GLY A 32 7.71 11.14 6.64
CA GLY A 32 8.30 10.88 7.95
C GLY A 32 8.49 9.39 8.27
N THR A 33 7.71 8.51 7.63
CA THR A 33 7.83 7.05 7.74
C THR A 33 8.61 6.42 6.60
N GLN A 34 9.24 7.24 5.74
CA GLN A 34 9.97 6.80 4.54
C GLN A 34 9.12 5.93 3.59
N MET A 35 7.81 6.17 3.56
CA MET A 35 6.88 5.51 2.66
C MET A 35 6.66 6.36 1.38
N PRO A 36 6.39 5.73 0.22
CA PRO A 36 6.18 6.45 -1.02
C PRO A 36 5.00 7.44 -0.93
N ARG A 37 5.23 8.70 -1.30
CA ARG A 37 4.24 9.79 -1.16
C ARG A 37 3.03 9.65 -2.08
N GLY A 38 3.08 8.79 -3.09
CA GLY A 38 1.97 8.50 -4.01
C GLY A 38 1.11 7.30 -3.60
N LEU A 39 1.31 6.73 -2.40
CA LEU A 39 0.55 5.57 -1.95
C LEU A 39 -0.95 5.83 -1.76
N LEU A 40 -1.33 7.06 -1.42
CA LEU A 40 -2.70 7.38 -1.07
C LEU A 40 -3.34 8.30 -2.12
N PRO A 41 -4.55 7.98 -2.62
CA PRO A 41 -5.33 8.93 -3.40
C PRO A 41 -5.91 9.99 -2.46
N LEU A 42 -5.36 11.20 -2.50
CA LEU A 42 -5.70 12.30 -1.57
C LEU A 42 -6.99 13.06 -1.94
N ALA A 43 -7.84 12.47 -2.79
CA ALA A 43 -9.07 13.11 -3.24
C ALA A 43 -10.16 13.02 -2.16
N GLU A 44 -10.79 14.16 -1.85
CA GLU A 44 -11.95 14.24 -0.95
C GLU A 44 -11.70 13.70 0.48
N MET A 45 -10.49 13.90 1.01
CA MET A 45 -10.19 13.62 2.42
C MET A 45 -10.91 14.63 3.33
N GLU A 46 -11.53 14.11 4.39
CA GLU A 46 -12.28 14.90 5.36
C GLU A 46 -11.52 15.03 6.68
N GLU A 47 -10.83 13.97 7.09
CA GLU A 47 -10.11 13.89 8.35
C GLU A 47 -8.89 12.97 8.25
N VAL A 48 -7.78 13.41 8.84
CA VAL A 48 -6.58 12.58 9.09
C VAL A 48 -6.27 12.66 10.56
N GLY A 49 -6.13 11.51 11.20
CA GLY A 49 -5.70 11.42 12.58
C GLY A 49 -4.42 10.65 12.73
N TYR A 50 -3.51 11.14 13.57
CA TYR A 50 -2.27 10.46 13.88
C TYR A 50 -1.96 10.52 15.37
N ASN A 51 -1.87 9.35 16.00
CA ASN A 51 -1.38 9.21 17.35
C ASN A 51 0.11 8.85 17.33
N ARG A 52 0.96 9.84 17.59
CA ARG A 52 2.42 9.64 17.64
C ARG A 52 2.88 8.68 18.73
N ALA A 53 2.15 8.57 19.84
CA ALA A 53 2.54 7.71 20.96
C ALA A 53 2.36 6.22 20.62
N THR A 54 1.32 5.90 19.86
CA THR A 54 0.99 4.50 19.51
C THR A 54 1.36 4.14 18.07
N GLY A 55 1.67 5.14 17.23
CA GLY A 55 1.83 4.96 15.79
C GLY A 55 0.51 4.73 15.06
N PHE A 56 -0.65 4.89 15.71
CA PHE A 56 -1.94 4.64 15.07
C PHE A 56 -2.34 5.81 14.16
N VAL A 57 -2.73 5.51 12.92
CA VAL A 57 -3.24 6.49 11.95
C VAL A 57 -4.61 6.07 11.44
N TRP A 58 -5.46 7.07 11.17
CA TRP A 58 -6.64 6.89 10.35
C TRP A 58 -6.80 8.00 9.32
N LEU A 59 -7.41 7.63 8.20
CA LEU A 59 -7.73 8.51 7.08
C LEU A 59 -9.22 8.32 6.82
N ARG A 60 -9.97 9.43 6.77
CA ARG A 60 -11.39 9.46 6.41
C ARG A 60 -11.62 10.27 5.16
N GLN A 61 -12.43 9.71 4.29
CA GLN A 61 -12.83 10.28 3.01
C GLN A 61 -14.33 10.14 2.85
N LYS A 62 -14.93 11.06 2.09
CA LYS A 62 -16.38 11.16 1.95
C LYS A 62 -17.05 9.88 1.44
N LYS A 63 -16.36 9.16 0.54
CA LYS A 63 -16.81 7.90 -0.06
C LYS A 63 -15.60 7.03 -0.34
N SER A 64 -15.79 5.71 -0.42
CA SER A 64 -14.73 4.80 -0.90
C SER A 64 -14.30 5.17 -2.32
N ILE A 65 -12.99 5.15 -2.57
CA ILE A 65 -12.40 5.42 -3.88
C ILE A 65 -11.69 4.18 -4.40
N THR A 66 -11.61 4.07 -5.72
CA THR A 66 -10.75 3.09 -6.37
C THR A 66 -9.70 3.81 -7.20
N HIS A 67 -8.44 3.50 -6.94
CA HIS A 67 -7.29 4.06 -7.63
C HIS A 67 -6.59 3.00 -8.45
N THR A 68 -6.04 3.39 -9.60
CA THR A 68 -5.28 2.49 -10.48
C THR A 68 -3.82 2.95 -10.52
N PHE A 69 -2.94 2.16 -9.92
CA PHE A 69 -1.50 2.33 -10.04
C PHE A 69 -1.05 1.85 -11.42
N LYS A 70 -0.94 2.79 -12.37
CA LYS A 70 -0.67 2.51 -13.78
C LYS A 70 0.64 1.74 -13.99
N GLN A 71 1.70 2.12 -13.26
CA GLN A 71 3.03 1.51 -13.38
C GLN A 71 3.04 0.00 -13.12
N ILE A 72 2.15 -0.49 -12.25
CA ILE A 72 2.01 -1.92 -11.93
C ILE A 72 0.70 -2.53 -12.45
N SER A 73 -0.10 -1.74 -13.15
CA SER A 73 -1.43 -2.11 -13.65
C SER A 73 -2.32 -2.76 -12.56
N ARG A 74 -2.30 -2.18 -11.35
CA ARG A 74 -3.11 -2.68 -10.22
C ARG A 74 -4.18 -1.70 -9.81
N GLN A 75 -5.38 -2.23 -9.59
CA GLN A 75 -6.51 -1.49 -9.06
C GLN A 75 -6.60 -1.74 -7.55
N VAL A 76 -6.65 -0.66 -6.78
CA VAL A 76 -6.69 -0.68 -5.31
C VAL A 76 -7.89 0.14 -4.85
N SER A 77 -8.72 -0.46 -4.00
CA SER A 77 -9.86 0.19 -3.38
C SER A 77 -9.50 0.61 -1.96
N TYR A 78 -9.84 1.86 -1.64
CA TYR A 78 -9.75 2.45 -0.32
C TYR A 78 -11.17 2.72 0.18
N ALA A 79 -11.49 2.24 1.37
CA ALA A 79 -12.77 2.45 2.03
C ALA A 79 -12.92 3.90 2.51
N ALA A 80 -14.12 4.26 2.98
CA ALA A 80 -14.38 5.57 3.56
C ALA A 80 -13.52 5.86 4.81
N GLU A 81 -13.15 4.82 5.55
CA GLU A 81 -12.18 4.89 6.64
C GLU A 81 -11.08 3.85 6.41
N VAL A 82 -9.84 4.32 6.42
CA VAL A 82 -8.62 3.49 6.35
C VAL A 82 -7.86 3.69 7.65
N THR A 83 -7.41 2.61 8.26
CA THR A 83 -6.63 2.65 9.51
C THR A 83 -5.38 1.79 9.39
N ALA A 84 -4.32 2.15 10.11
CA ALA A 84 -3.10 1.35 10.20
C ALA A 84 -2.27 1.75 11.43
N PHE A 85 -1.28 0.93 11.75
CA PHE A 85 -0.18 1.31 12.64
C PHE A 85 1.07 1.56 11.81
N VAL A 86 1.63 2.75 11.91
CA VAL A 86 2.82 3.19 11.18
C VAL A 86 4.08 3.06 12.02
N GLU A 87 5.13 2.57 11.38
CA GLU A 87 6.49 2.47 11.87
C GLU A 87 7.44 2.95 10.77
N ASP A 88 8.74 3.06 11.07
CA ASP A 88 9.76 3.33 10.06
C ASP A 88 9.67 2.31 8.92
N ARG A 89 9.41 2.79 7.69
CA ARG A 89 9.27 2.01 6.45
C ARG A 89 8.20 0.93 6.48
N ARG A 90 7.21 1.02 7.38
CA ARG A 90 6.24 -0.06 7.57
C ARG A 90 4.87 0.43 8.02
N MET A 91 3.83 -0.20 7.49
CA MET A 91 2.47 -0.11 8.01
C MET A 91 1.93 -1.50 8.32
N LYS A 92 1.30 -1.66 9.49
CA LYS A 92 0.76 -2.93 9.99
C LYS A 92 -0.70 -2.83 10.32
N ARG A 93 -1.38 -3.98 10.32
CA ARG A 93 -2.81 -4.12 10.67
C ARG A 93 -3.68 -3.11 9.93
N MET A 94 -3.35 -2.88 8.66
CA MET A 94 -4.07 -1.99 7.79
C MET A 94 -5.49 -2.51 7.57
N THR A 95 -6.46 -1.62 7.59
CA THR A 95 -7.86 -1.92 7.26
C THR A 95 -8.39 -0.93 6.24
N GLY A 96 -9.44 -1.31 5.52
CA GLY A 96 -10.06 -0.46 4.51
C GLY A 96 -9.30 -0.41 3.17
N VAL A 97 -8.24 -1.21 2.99
CA VAL A 97 -7.50 -1.27 1.72
C VAL A 97 -7.62 -2.65 1.09
N LYS A 98 -8.01 -2.70 -0.19
CA LYS A 98 -8.14 -3.94 -0.97
C LYS A 98 -7.46 -3.80 -2.33
N THR A 99 -6.77 -4.83 -2.77
CA THR A 99 -6.25 -4.93 -4.13
C THR A 99 -7.12 -5.84 -4.98
N LYS A 100 -7.28 -5.54 -6.27
CA LYS A 100 -7.99 -6.38 -7.21
C LYS A 100 -7.03 -7.42 -7.78
N GLU A 101 -7.33 -8.69 -7.53
CA GLU A 101 -6.61 -9.83 -8.08
C GLU A 101 -7.56 -10.62 -8.97
N LEU A 102 -7.29 -10.62 -10.28
CA LEU A 102 -8.19 -11.16 -11.31
C LEU A 102 -9.62 -10.57 -11.17
N LEU A 103 -10.57 -11.38 -10.68
CA LEU A 103 -11.97 -11.00 -10.51
C LEU A 103 -12.35 -10.72 -9.04
N ILE A 104 -11.45 -10.93 -8.08
CA ILE A 104 -11.74 -10.81 -6.64
C ILE A 104 -11.02 -9.63 -6.00
N TRP A 105 -11.62 -9.04 -4.97
CA TRP A 105 -11.01 -8.03 -4.13
C TRP A 105 -10.40 -8.69 -2.89
N VAL A 106 -9.10 -8.51 -2.70
CA VAL A 106 -8.33 -9.11 -1.61
C VAL A 106 -7.88 -8.01 -0.65
N SER A 107 -8.16 -8.15 0.64
CA SER A 107 -7.72 -7.19 1.66
C SER A 107 -6.20 -7.25 1.89
N LEU A 108 -5.60 -6.09 2.12
CA LEU A 108 -4.20 -5.95 2.53
C LEU A 108 -4.15 -5.72 4.04
N SER A 109 -3.18 -6.34 4.72
CA SER A 109 -2.98 -6.19 6.17
C SER A 109 -1.68 -5.48 6.52
N ASP A 110 -0.62 -5.69 5.76
CA ASP A 110 0.69 -5.13 6.08
C ASP A 110 1.42 -4.68 4.81
N MET A 111 2.27 -3.68 4.96
CA MET A 111 3.21 -3.29 3.92
C MET A 111 4.52 -2.79 4.52
N TYR A 112 5.63 -3.01 3.83
CA TYR A 112 6.95 -2.58 4.31
C TYR A 112 7.96 -2.47 3.18
N ILE A 113 8.96 -1.63 3.40
CA ILE A 113 10.17 -1.52 2.57
C ILE A 113 11.32 -2.12 3.38
N ASP A 114 12.07 -3.03 2.76
CA ASP A 114 13.23 -3.63 3.41
C ASP A 114 14.37 -2.61 3.51
N LYS A 115 15.13 -2.63 4.60
CA LYS A 115 16.30 -1.76 4.77
C LYS A 115 17.42 -2.18 3.82
N ASP A 116 17.51 -3.48 3.53
CA ASP A 116 18.54 -4.05 2.66
C ASP A 116 18.21 -3.86 1.17
N ASP A 117 16.92 -3.68 0.84
CA ASP A 117 16.45 -3.38 -0.52
C ASP A 117 15.39 -2.27 -0.51
N PRO A 118 15.82 -0.99 -0.35
CA PRO A 118 14.91 0.14 -0.29
C PRO A 118 14.23 0.45 -1.63
N SER A 119 14.62 -0.23 -2.70
CA SER A 119 14.03 -0.07 -4.04
C SER A 119 12.68 -0.80 -4.17
N LYS A 120 12.37 -1.71 -3.22
CA LYS A 120 11.17 -2.56 -3.27
C LYS A 120 10.26 -2.37 -2.07
N ILE A 121 8.97 -2.38 -2.36
CA ILE A 121 7.92 -2.37 -1.37
C ILE A 121 7.15 -3.68 -1.41
N ASN A 122 6.88 -4.23 -0.23
CA ASN A 122 6.19 -5.49 -0.04
C ASN A 122 4.81 -5.23 0.55
N PHE A 123 3.80 -5.93 0.05
CA PHE A 123 2.42 -5.93 0.55
C PHE A 123 2.04 -7.34 0.95
N LYS A 124 1.33 -7.48 2.08
CA LYS A 124 0.85 -8.76 2.59
C LYS A 124 -0.66 -8.75 2.79
N THR A 125 -1.28 -9.89 2.53
CA THR A 125 -2.67 -10.18 2.88
C THR A 125 -2.74 -10.72 4.33
N PRO A 126 -3.92 -10.73 4.97
CA PRO A 126 -4.11 -11.34 6.28
C PRO A 126 -3.69 -12.81 6.37
N THR A 127 -3.65 -13.52 5.23
CA THR A 127 -3.21 -14.93 5.13
C THR A 127 -1.70 -15.09 4.98
N GLY A 128 -0.94 -13.98 4.96
CA GLY A 128 0.52 -13.98 4.84
C GLY A 128 1.04 -14.03 3.40
N LEU A 129 0.16 -14.12 2.39
CA LEU A 129 0.57 -14.05 0.98
C LEU A 129 1.05 -12.64 0.66
N GLY A 130 2.21 -12.55 -0.01
CA GLY A 130 2.86 -11.28 -0.30
C GLY A 130 3.03 -11.00 -1.79
N ARG A 131 3.06 -9.72 -2.15
CA ARG A 131 3.47 -9.22 -3.46
C ARG A 131 4.49 -8.10 -3.28
N THR A 132 5.49 -8.08 -4.15
CA THR A 132 6.58 -7.09 -4.13
C THR A 132 6.54 -6.28 -5.40
N TYR A 133 6.75 -4.97 -5.28
CA TYR A 133 6.74 -4.02 -6.39
C TYR A 133 7.88 -3.00 -6.23
N PRO A 134 8.31 -2.34 -7.31
CA PRO A 134 9.22 -1.20 -7.23
C PRO A 134 8.59 -0.04 -6.45
N VAL A 135 9.36 0.61 -5.58
CA VAL A 135 8.92 1.78 -4.81
C VAL A 135 8.49 2.94 -5.71
N GLU A 136 9.19 3.12 -6.84
CA GLU A 136 8.89 4.16 -7.84
C GLU A 136 7.49 4.06 -8.44
N ALA A 137 6.88 2.86 -8.43
CA ALA A 137 5.52 2.67 -8.91
C ALA A 137 4.46 3.38 -8.04
N PHE A 138 4.85 3.80 -6.84
CA PHE A 138 4.02 4.51 -5.86
C PHE A 138 4.61 5.89 -5.52
N ALA A 139 5.53 6.41 -6.34
CA ALA A 139 5.94 7.80 -6.24
C ALA A 139 4.75 8.72 -6.53
N LYS A 140 4.80 9.95 -5.99
CA LYS A 140 3.82 10.97 -6.36
C LYS A 140 3.96 11.21 -7.87
N GLU A 141 2.86 11.22 -8.61
CA GLU A 141 2.88 11.72 -9.99
C GLU A 141 3.18 13.23 -9.90
N ASP A 142 4.46 13.61 -9.89
CA ASP A 142 4.89 14.97 -10.20
C ASP A 142 4.67 15.16 -11.71
N ASP A 143 3.94 16.22 -12.08
CA ASP A 143 3.71 16.63 -13.47
C ASP A 143 5.03 16.63 -14.27
N GLY A 144 5.26 15.57 -15.05
CA GLY A 144 6.27 15.53 -16.10
C GLY A 144 7.71 15.22 -15.67
N LYS A 145 8.00 13.96 -15.34
CA LYS A 145 9.14 13.20 -15.92
C LYS A 145 9.06 11.72 -15.51
N ALA A 146 8.25 10.96 -16.22
CA ALA A 146 8.34 9.51 -16.22
C ALA A 146 9.64 9.09 -16.93
N LYS A 147 10.60 8.55 -16.19
CA LYS A 147 11.57 7.59 -16.74
C LYS A 147 11.08 6.20 -16.34
N LEU A 148 10.58 5.45 -17.31
CA LEU A 148 10.42 4.00 -17.18
C LEU A 148 11.80 3.38 -16.90
N PRO A 149 11.92 2.42 -15.97
CA PRO A 149 12.87 1.34 -16.14
C PRO A 149 12.18 0.17 -16.83
N ALA A 150 12.82 -0.27 -17.91
CA ALA A 150 12.55 -1.54 -18.58
C ALA A 150 13.00 -2.71 -17.70
N ALA A 151 12.29 -3.83 -17.86
CA ALA A 151 12.66 -5.20 -17.50
C ALA A 151 12.62 -5.61 -16.01
N ALA A 152 11.55 -6.33 -15.65
CA ALA A 152 11.66 -7.57 -14.87
C ALA A 152 10.47 -8.47 -15.21
N ALA A 153 10.64 -9.25 -16.28
CA ALA A 153 9.86 -10.47 -16.50
C ALA A 153 10.44 -11.61 -15.66
N ALA A 154 9.56 -12.57 -15.35
CA ALA A 154 9.82 -13.96 -14.93
C ALA A 154 9.74 -14.31 -13.43
N ALA A 155 8.64 -14.99 -13.08
CA ALA A 155 8.55 -16.32 -12.45
C ALA A 155 7.09 -16.47 -11.93
N ALA A 156 6.32 -17.54 -12.14
CA ALA A 156 6.61 -18.92 -12.46
C ALA A 156 5.36 -19.57 -13.09
N ASN A 157 5.54 -20.52 -14.01
CA ASN A 157 4.79 -21.77 -13.92
C ASN A 157 5.59 -22.89 -14.59
N GLY A 158 5.96 -23.88 -13.79
CA GLY A 158 6.58 -25.10 -14.28
C GLY A 158 5.55 -25.99 -14.97
N LYS A 159 6.01 -26.71 -16.00
CA LYS A 159 5.55 -28.07 -16.26
C LYS A 159 6.64 -28.84 -16.98
N GLU A 160 7.25 -29.71 -16.20
CA GLU A 160 7.96 -30.91 -16.61
C GLU A 160 7.01 -31.81 -17.43
N THR A 161 7.46 -32.26 -18.61
CA THR A 161 7.19 -33.61 -19.11
C THR A 161 8.27 -33.99 -20.13
N ALA A 162 9.00 -35.04 -19.79
CA ALA A 162 10.03 -35.71 -20.57
C ALA A 162 9.49 -36.38 -21.84
N VAL A 163 10.27 -36.41 -22.93
CA VAL A 163 10.44 -37.62 -23.77
C VAL A 163 11.88 -37.66 -24.33
N ASN A 164 12.67 -38.51 -23.67
CA ASN A 164 13.71 -39.43 -24.15
C ASN A 164 14.35 -39.24 -25.54
N ALA A 165 15.67 -39.06 -25.56
CA ALA A 165 16.54 -39.28 -26.71
C ALA A 165 17.48 -40.47 -26.44
N LYS A 166 17.55 -41.41 -27.40
CA LYS A 166 18.64 -42.37 -27.73
C LYS A 166 18.03 -43.48 -28.61
N ALA A 167 18.65 -44.06 -29.62
CA ALA A 167 19.98 -44.01 -30.24
C ALA A 167 19.77 -44.55 -31.69
N GLY A 168 20.49 -44.14 -32.74
CA GLY A 168 21.90 -44.48 -32.94
C GLY A 168 22.08 -45.83 -33.65
N LYS A 169 21.81 -45.87 -34.97
CA LYS A 169 22.71 -46.38 -36.03
C LYS A 169 22.06 -46.22 -37.40
#